data_AF-X1D127-F1
#
_entry.id   AF-X1D127-F1
#
_cell.length_a   1.000
_cell.length_b   1.000
_cell.length_c   1.000
_cell.angle_alpha   90.00
_cell.angle_beta   90.00
_cell.angle_gamma   90.00
#
_symmetry.space_group_name_H-M   'P 1'
#
loop_
_entity.id
_entity.type
_entity.pdbx_description
1 polymer ?
#
loop_
_entity_poly.entity_id
_entity_poly.type
_entity_poly.pdbx_seq_one_letter_code
_entity_poly.pdbx_strand_id
1 'polypeptide(L)'
;APYSMFADKRIRVLLHAKFKVLGIDRRDSKTIIKPLVLQYNDQIDKTYEKRLKMRLDNGNYYIVDEWAVPRPSDAIIDAYEKKKAEFNARLNKEIMGEFLNDKNGKKVTVNTTAAQDKVLKLLQSGLTIPKISEELDCSPQNVDRHVQRLRNKGYHIQAVKNHISIDHYEVTIPD
;
A
#
# COMPACT_ATOMS: atom_id res chain seq x y z
N ALA A 1 -7.13 -10.72 5.51
CA ALA A 1 -6.98 -10.22 6.90
C ALA A 1 -5.53 -10.41 7.33
N PRO A 2 -4.91 -9.47 8.07
CA PRO A 2 -3.54 -9.65 8.53
C PRO A 2 -3.46 -10.93 9.37
N TYR A 3 -2.43 -11.75 9.13
CA TYR A 3 -2.17 -12.94 9.92
C TYR A 3 -2.11 -12.58 11.41
N SER A 4 -2.64 -13.42 12.30
CA SER A 4 -2.53 -13.22 13.76
C SER A 4 -1.08 -13.06 14.24
N MET A 5 -0.12 -13.46 13.41
CA MET A 5 1.31 -13.24 13.60
C MET A 5 1.70 -11.76 13.68
N PHE A 6 0.98 -10.87 12.99
CA PHE A 6 1.24 -9.42 13.02
C PHE A 6 0.74 -8.71 14.29
N ALA A 7 -0.14 -9.34 15.07
CA ALA A 7 -0.54 -8.80 16.37
C ALA A 7 0.59 -9.03 17.38
N ASP A 8 0.88 -8.01 18.20
CA ASP A 8 1.83 -8.17 19.31
C ASP A 8 1.38 -9.31 20.25
N LYS A 9 2.35 -9.99 20.86
CA LYS A 9 2.11 -11.11 21.77
C LYS A 9 1.17 -10.72 22.91
N ARG A 10 1.30 -9.50 23.46
CA ARG A 10 0.41 -8.99 24.51
C ARG A 10 -1.03 -8.87 24.04
N ILE A 11 -1.26 -8.40 22.82
CA ILE A 11 -2.60 -8.31 22.21
C ILE A 11 -3.17 -9.72 22.01
N ARG A 12 -2.37 -10.67 21.55
CA ARG A 12 -2.82 -12.05 21.35
C ARG A 12 -3.33 -12.73 22.62
N VAL A 13 -2.75 -12.42 23.78
CA VAL A 13 -3.23 -12.93 25.08
C VAL A 13 -4.61 -12.37 25.45
N LEU A 14 -4.93 -11.15 25.02
CA LEU A 14 -6.25 -10.53 25.26
C LEU A 14 -7.35 -11.09 24.34
N LEU A 15 -7.00 -11.80 23.29
CA LEU A 15 -7.98 -12.43 22.40
C LEU A 15 -8.50 -13.72 23.03
N HIS A 16 -9.81 -13.76 23.25
CA HIS A 16 -10.48 -14.92 23.86
C HIS A 16 -10.98 -15.93 22.83
N ALA A 17 -11.13 -15.50 21.58
CA ALA A 17 -11.68 -16.31 20.51
C ALA A 17 -11.04 -16.00 19.16
N LYS A 18 -11.05 -17.01 18.29
CA LYS A 18 -10.62 -16.95 16.91
C LYS A 18 -11.70 -17.60 16.05
N PHE A 19 -12.11 -16.91 15.00
CA PHE A 19 -13.10 -17.41 14.04
C PHE A 19 -12.41 -17.71 12.72
N LYS A 20 -12.41 -18.98 12.32
CA LYS A 20 -11.83 -19.41 11.04
C LYS A 20 -12.94 -19.56 10.02
N VAL A 21 -12.88 -18.84 8.91
CA VAL A 21 -13.80 -19.04 7.80
C VAL A 21 -13.49 -20.39 7.13
N LEU A 22 -14.50 -21.25 7.01
CA LEU A 22 -14.40 -22.54 6.33
C LEU A 22 -14.88 -22.43 4.89
N GLY A 23 -15.97 -21.71 4.66
CA GLY A 23 -16.57 -21.56 3.35
C GLY A 23 -17.74 -20.58 3.35
N ILE A 24 -18.28 -20.33 2.16
CA ILE A 24 -19.44 -19.48 1.94
C ILE A 24 -20.50 -20.34 1.25
N ASP A 25 -21.65 -20.50 1.91
CA ASP A 25 -22.83 -21.06 1.30
C ASP A 25 -23.53 -19.97 0.49
N ARG A 26 -23.42 -20.06 -0.83
CA ARG A 26 -24.02 -19.10 -1.77
C ARG A 26 -25.53 -19.28 -1.93
N ARG A 27 -26.07 -20.46 -1.65
CA ARG A 27 -27.51 -20.72 -1.79
C ARG A 27 -28.28 -19.98 -0.71
N ASP A 28 -27.82 -20.12 0.53
CA ASP A 28 -28.47 -19.52 1.70
C ASP A 28 -27.86 -18.17 2.11
N SER A 29 -26.84 -17.68 1.38
CA SER A 29 -26.08 -16.48 1.74
C SER A 29 -25.56 -16.52 3.19
N LYS A 30 -24.96 -17.65 3.58
CA LYS A 30 -24.38 -17.86 4.92
C LYS A 30 -22.87 -18.05 4.82
N THR A 31 -22.15 -17.53 5.80
CA THR A 31 -20.71 -17.80 5.97
C THR A 31 -20.54 -18.86 7.04
N ILE A 32 -19.89 -19.97 6.68
CA ILE A 32 -19.60 -21.05 7.63
C ILE A 32 -18.27 -20.72 8.31
N ILE A 33 -18.32 -20.52 9.62
CA ILE A 33 -17.15 -20.24 10.45
C ILE A 33 -16.97 -21.33 11.50
N LYS A 34 -15.71 -21.61 11.82
CA LYS A 34 -15.31 -22.46 12.94
C LYS A 34 -14.90 -21.59 14.12
N PRO A 35 -15.72 -21.51 15.18
CA PRO A 35 -15.36 -20.76 16.38
C PRO A 35 -14.39 -21.57 17.24
N LEU A 36 -13.26 -20.96 17.59
CA LEU A 36 -12.26 -21.53 18.47
C LEU A 36 -12.05 -20.59 19.65
N VAL A 37 -12.06 -21.13 20.86
CA VAL A 37 -11.71 -20.41 22.08
C VAL A 37 -10.21 -20.50 22.27
N LEU A 38 -9.58 -19.38 22.57
CA LEU A 38 -8.15 -19.32 22.86
C LEU A 38 -7.96 -19.47 24.37
N GLN A 39 -7.11 -20.43 24.76
CA GLN A 39 -6.70 -20.60 26.15
C GLN A 39 -5.19 -20.40 26.24
N TYR A 40 -4.77 -19.40 27.01
CA TYR A 40 -3.37 -19.17 27.33
C TYR A 40 -2.92 -20.10 28.46
N ASN A 41 -1.77 -20.74 28.28
CA ASN A 41 -1.06 -21.47 29.33
C ASN A 41 0.17 -20.67 29.72
N ASP A 42 0.19 -20.19 30.96
CA ASP A 42 1.25 -19.34 31.48
C ASP A 42 2.57 -20.08 31.71
N GLN A 43 2.53 -21.36 32.07
CA GLN A 43 3.74 -22.14 32.35
C GLN A 43 4.58 -22.39 31.09
N ILE A 44 3.92 -22.60 29.96
CA ILE A 44 4.56 -22.93 28.68
C ILE A 44 4.59 -21.70 27.76
N ASP A 45 3.94 -20.60 28.16
CA ASP A 45 3.83 -19.36 27.40
C ASP A 45 3.28 -19.59 25.97
N LYS A 46 2.25 -20.46 25.90
CA LYS A 46 1.61 -20.88 24.65
C LYS A 46 0.10 -20.72 24.72
N THR A 47 -0.47 -20.26 23.61
CA THR A 47 -1.92 -20.17 23.42
C THR A 47 -2.42 -21.38 22.65
N TYR A 48 -3.45 -22.04 23.16
CA TYR A 48 -4.06 -23.23 22.56
C TYR A 48 -5.44 -22.90 22.03
N GLU A 49 -5.78 -23.49 20.88
CA GLU A 49 -7.11 -23.39 20.28
C GLU A 49 -7.97 -24.56 20.79
N LYS A 50 -9.12 -24.23 21.39
CA LYS A 50 -10.11 -25.20 21.87
C LYS A 50 -11.44 -24.98 21.15
N ARG A 51 -12.23 -26.06 21.01
CA ARG A 51 -13.58 -25.95 20.43
C ARG A 51 -14.50 -25.17 21.38
N LEU A 52 -15.35 -24.32 20.82
CA LEU A 52 -16.36 -23.60 21.58
C LEU A 52 -17.38 -24.60 22.15
N LYS A 53 -17.66 -24.50 23.45
CA LYS A 53 -18.68 -25.29 24.15
C LYS A 53 -19.79 -24.36 24.63
N MET A 54 -21.03 -24.66 24.27
CA MET A 54 -22.22 -23.97 24.77
C MET A 54 -22.91 -24.84 25.81
N ARG A 55 -23.31 -24.22 26.91
CA ARG A 55 -24.15 -24.87 27.92
C ARG A 55 -25.60 -24.77 27.47
N LEU A 56 -26.29 -25.91 27.46
CA LEU A 56 -27.72 -26.02 27.18
C LEU A 56 -28.52 -25.90 28.49
N ASP A 57 -29.81 -25.57 28.38
CA ASP A 57 -30.70 -25.38 29.53
C ASP A 57 -30.83 -26.66 30.39
N ASN A 58 -30.67 -27.83 29.78
CA ASN A 58 -30.65 -29.13 30.45
C ASN A 58 -29.34 -29.43 31.23
N GLY A 59 -28.40 -28.49 31.26
CA GLY A 59 -27.10 -28.63 31.94
C GLY A 59 -26.02 -29.32 31.12
N ASN A 60 -26.33 -29.89 29.95
CA ASN A 60 -25.35 -30.52 29.06
C ASN A 60 -24.55 -29.48 28.26
N TYR A 61 -23.43 -29.92 27.68
CA TYR A 61 -22.62 -29.11 26.78
C TYR A 61 -22.76 -29.56 25.34
N TYR A 62 -22.98 -28.62 24.43
CA TYR A 62 -22.88 -28.82 23.00
C TYR A 62 -21.57 -28.23 22.47
N ILE A 63 -20.87 -28.99 21.64
CA ILE A 63 -19.63 -28.52 20.99
C ILE A 63 -20.00 -27.91 19.65
N VAL A 64 -19.76 -26.61 19.49
CA VAL A 64 -19.98 -25.90 18.23
C VAL A 64 -18.78 -26.15 17.32
N ASP A 65 -18.92 -27.06 16.36
CA ASP A 65 -17.86 -27.33 15.37
C ASP A 65 -17.93 -26.32 14.22
N GLU A 66 -19.14 -25.96 13.80
CA GLU A 66 -19.41 -25.01 12.73
C GLU A 66 -20.55 -24.08 13.12
N TRP A 67 -20.43 -22.83 12.71
CA TRP A 67 -21.43 -21.79 12.92
C TRP A 67 -21.72 -21.13 11.57
N ALA A 68 -22.95 -21.30 11.08
CA ALA A 68 -23.42 -20.62 9.88
C ALA A 68 -23.94 -19.23 10.24
N VAL A 69 -23.15 -18.21 9.92
CA VAL A 69 -23.51 -16.80 10.15
C VAL A 69 -24.25 -16.27 8.93
N PRO A 70 -25.50 -15.79 9.06
CA PRO A 70 -26.23 -15.23 7.93
C PRO A 70 -25.61 -13.92 7.46
N ARG A 71 -25.89 -13.57 6.20
CA ARG A 71 -25.60 -12.22 5.68
C ARG A 71 -26.26 -11.17 6.60
N PRO A 72 -25.53 -10.11 7.02
CA PRO A 72 -26.11 -9.01 7.77
C PRO A 72 -27.25 -8.33 7.01
N SER A 73 -28.16 -7.66 7.72
CA SER A 73 -29.22 -6.88 7.06
C SER A 73 -28.63 -5.73 6.24
N ASP A 74 -29.29 -5.36 5.14
CA ASP A 74 -28.79 -4.31 4.25
C ASP A 74 -28.63 -2.96 4.96
N ALA A 75 -29.50 -2.64 5.93
CA ALA A 75 -29.36 -1.45 6.76
C ALA A 75 -28.03 -1.39 7.55
N ILE A 76 -27.55 -2.54 8.06
CA ILE A 76 -26.25 -2.62 8.76
C ILE A 76 -25.10 -2.49 7.76
N ILE A 77 -25.24 -3.08 6.58
CA ILE A 77 -24.25 -2.98 5.50
C ILE A 77 -24.08 -1.53 5.07
N ASP A 78 -25.18 -0.82 4.83
CA ASP A 78 -25.18 0.59 4.44
C ASP A 78 -24.56 1.48 5.53
N ALA A 79 -24.92 1.25 6.79
CA ALA A 79 -24.35 1.98 7.92
C ALA A 79 -22.83 1.74 8.04
N TYR A 80 -22.36 0.51 7.79
CA TYR A 80 -20.94 0.18 7.78
C TYR A 80 -20.19 0.85 6.63
N GLU A 81 -20.71 0.75 5.41
CA GLU A 81 -20.08 1.35 4.23
C GLU A 81 -20.03 2.88 4.34
N LYS A 82 -21.05 3.53 4.91
CA LYS A 82 -21.02 4.96 5.24
C LYS A 82 -19.87 5.30 6.20
N LYS A 83 -19.76 4.59 7.33
CA LYS A 83 -18.68 4.82 8.30
C LYS A 83 -17.29 4.56 7.72
N LYS A 84 -17.17 3.54 6.87
CA LYS A 84 -15.93 3.21 6.15
C LYS A 84 -15.54 4.32 5.17
N ALA A 85 -16.50 4.88 4.43
CA ALA A 85 -16.27 6.00 3.55
C ALA A 85 -15.81 7.26 4.33
N GLU A 86 -16.49 7.59 5.43
CA GLU A 86 -16.10 8.70 6.32
C GLU A 86 -14.69 8.51 6.90
N PHE A 87 -14.38 7.30 7.37
CA PHE A 87 -13.06 6.95 7.90
C PHE A 87 -11.97 7.11 6.84
N ASN A 88 -12.17 6.55 5.65
CA ASN A 88 -11.20 6.64 4.54
C ASN A 88 -11.03 8.09 4.07
N ALA A 89 -12.10 8.87 3.97
CA ALA A 89 -12.03 10.29 3.60
C ALA A 89 -11.19 11.09 4.62
N ARG A 90 -11.41 10.84 5.92
CA ARG A 90 -10.62 11.47 6.99
C ARG A 90 -9.15 11.03 6.93
N LEU A 91 -8.89 9.74 6.84
CA LEU A 91 -7.53 9.18 6.80
C LEU A 91 -6.76 9.69 5.58
N ASN A 92 -7.38 9.71 4.40
CA ASN A 92 -6.75 10.25 3.19
C ASN A 92 -6.46 11.76 3.32
N LYS A 93 -7.36 12.52 3.95
CA LYS A 93 -7.11 13.95 4.21
C LYS A 93 -5.93 14.16 5.16
N GLU A 94 -5.82 13.33 6.19
CA GLU A 94 -4.71 13.35 7.15
C GLU A 94 -3.39 13.01 6.46
N ILE A 95 -3.34 11.88 5.74
CA ILE A 95 -2.18 11.46 4.95
C ILE A 95 -1.76 12.54 3.94
N MET A 96 -2.70 13.12 3.20
CA MET A 96 -2.40 14.21 2.25
C MET A 96 -1.93 15.48 2.97
N GLY A 97 -2.50 15.78 4.14
CA GLY A 97 -2.04 16.87 4.99
C GLY A 97 -0.61 16.67 5.47
N GLU A 98 -0.26 15.46 5.90
CA GLU A 98 1.12 15.08 6.27
C GLU A 98 2.06 15.21 5.07
N PHE A 99 1.69 14.70 3.89
CA PHE A 99 2.50 14.87 2.68
C PHE A 99 2.72 16.35 2.30
N LEU A 100 1.69 17.19 2.44
CA LEU A 100 1.80 18.63 2.17
C LEU A 100 2.63 19.35 3.25
N ASN A 101 2.53 18.94 4.51
CA ASN A 101 3.28 19.51 5.62
C ASN A 101 4.75 19.08 5.62
N ASP A 102 5.07 17.84 5.25
CA ASP A 102 6.43 17.38 4.97
C ASP A 102 7.04 18.15 3.78
N LYS A 103 6.22 18.47 2.76
CA LYS A 103 6.62 19.37 1.64
C LYS A 103 6.82 20.83 2.07
N ASN A 104 6.26 21.28 3.21
CA ASN A 104 6.52 22.63 3.76
C ASN A 104 7.87 22.76 4.50
N GLY A 105 8.65 21.67 4.64
CA GLY A 105 10.01 21.69 5.21
C GLY A 105 11.13 21.30 4.24
N LYS A 106 10.81 20.65 3.13
CA LYS A 106 11.73 20.40 2.02
C LYS A 106 10.95 20.52 0.72
N LYS A 107 11.14 21.64 0.00
CA LYS A 107 11.21 21.53 -1.45
C LYS A 107 12.15 20.35 -1.70
N VAL A 108 11.68 19.30 -2.36
CA VAL A 108 12.60 18.32 -2.95
C VAL A 108 13.35 19.12 -4.02
N THR A 109 14.33 19.91 -3.61
CA THR A 109 15.42 20.31 -4.46
C THR A 109 16.08 19.00 -4.77
N VAL A 110 15.67 18.39 -5.86
CA VAL A 110 16.44 17.34 -6.50
C VAL A 110 17.84 17.95 -6.60
N ASN A 111 18.78 17.52 -5.75
CA ASN A 111 20.12 18.08 -5.72
C ASN A 111 20.80 17.67 -7.03
N THR A 112 20.52 18.42 -8.09
CA THR A 112 21.19 18.34 -9.37
C THR A 112 22.58 18.92 -9.18
N THR A 113 23.58 18.24 -9.72
CA THR A 113 24.92 18.80 -9.80
C THR A 113 24.91 19.93 -10.83
N ALA A 114 25.79 20.93 -10.73
CA ALA A 114 25.86 22.03 -11.72
C ALA A 114 25.98 21.53 -13.18
N ALA A 115 26.60 20.38 -13.40
CA ALA A 115 26.65 19.72 -14.71
C ALA A 115 25.29 19.15 -15.16
N GLN A 116 24.49 18.61 -14.24
CA GLN A 116 23.15 18.10 -14.53
C GLN A 116 22.16 19.22 -14.83
N ASP A 117 22.29 20.38 -14.18
CA ASP A 117 21.46 21.56 -14.46
C ASP A 117 21.72 22.12 -15.87
N LYS A 118 22.99 22.14 -16.29
CA LYS A 118 23.36 22.53 -17.66
C LYS A 118 22.74 21.59 -18.69
N VAL A 119 22.88 20.27 -18.48
CA VAL A 119 22.26 19.26 -19.37
C VAL A 119 20.73 19.39 -19.37
N LEU A 120 20.10 19.63 -18.22
CA LEU A 120 18.64 19.81 -18.12
C LEU A 120 18.17 21.04 -18.91
N LYS A 121 18.85 22.18 -18.79
CA LYS A 121 18.53 23.40 -19.56
C LYS A 121 18.68 23.19 -21.06
N LEU A 122 19.72 22.48 -21.49
CA LEU A 122 19.96 22.20 -22.91
C LEU A 122 18.96 21.19 -23.49
N LEU A 123 18.48 20.24 -22.67
CA LEU A 123 17.38 19.35 -23.07
C LEU A 123 16.05 20.11 -23.17
N GLN A 124 15.78 21.03 -22.23
CA GLN A 124 14.60 21.90 -22.29
C GLN A 124 14.60 22.85 -23.49
N SER A 125 15.78 23.26 -23.98
CA SER A 125 15.91 24.03 -25.22
C SER A 125 15.79 23.17 -26.48
N GLY A 126 15.46 21.89 -26.37
CA GLY A 126 15.19 20.99 -27.49
C GLY A 126 16.44 20.48 -28.21
N LEU A 127 17.63 20.56 -27.61
CA LEU A 127 18.85 20.04 -28.22
C LEU A 127 18.93 18.52 -28.08
N THR A 128 19.49 17.87 -29.11
CA THR A 128 19.77 16.43 -29.10
C THR A 128 21.06 16.13 -28.36
N ILE A 129 21.20 14.91 -27.83
CA ILE A 129 22.39 14.47 -27.08
C ILE A 129 23.72 14.71 -27.82
N PRO A 130 23.84 14.47 -29.15
CA PRO A 130 25.05 14.79 -29.89
C PRO A 130 25.40 16.29 -29.84
N LYS A 131 24.42 17.18 -30.03
CA LYS A 131 24.63 18.63 -29.97
C LYS A 131 24.98 19.11 -28.56
N ILE A 132 24.38 18.50 -27.54
CA ILE A 132 24.72 18.77 -26.13
C ILE A 132 26.16 18.35 -25.83
N SER A 133 26.63 17.26 -26.44
CA SER A 133 27.99 16.76 -26.25
C SER A 133 29.05 17.69 -26.85
N GLU A 134 28.75 18.30 -28.01
CA GLU A 134 29.58 19.32 -28.65
C GLU A 134 29.61 20.62 -27.82
N GLU A 135 28.46 21.09 -27.34
CA GLU A 135 28.35 22.33 -26.56
C GLU A 135 29.04 22.25 -25.18
N LEU A 136 29.03 21.06 -24.56
CA LEU A 136 29.64 20.84 -23.25
C LEU A 136 31.07 20.28 -23.31
N ASP A 137 31.64 20.14 -24.51
CA ASP A 137 32.95 19.52 -24.77
C ASP A 137 33.14 18.21 -24.00
N CYS A 138 32.17 17.30 -24.15
CA CYS A 138 32.16 16.04 -23.43
C CYS A 138 31.67 14.88 -24.31
N SER A 139 31.94 13.63 -23.92
CA SER A 139 31.48 12.48 -24.70
C SER A 139 29.94 12.34 -24.66
N PRO A 140 29.28 11.91 -25.75
CA PRO A 140 27.84 11.64 -25.76
C PRO A 140 27.39 10.67 -24.65
N GLN A 141 28.25 9.71 -24.31
CA GLN A 141 28.03 8.75 -23.22
C GLN A 141 27.95 9.42 -21.83
N ASN A 142 28.73 10.49 -21.62
CA ASN A 142 28.66 11.27 -20.39
C ASN A 142 27.33 12.02 -20.28
N VAL A 143 26.84 12.58 -21.39
CA VAL A 143 25.52 13.23 -21.45
C VAL A 143 24.42 12.20 -21.14
N ASP A 144 24.44 11.03 -21.79
CA ASP A 144 23.50 9.94 -21.52
C ASP A 144 23.50 9.52 -20.04
N ARG A 145 24.68 9.42 -19.44
CA ARG A 145 24.81 9.10 -18.01
C ARG A 145 24.18 10.18 -17.12
N HIS A 146 24.29 11.46 -17.49
CA HIS A 146 23.60 12.54 -16.78
C HIS A 146 22.07 12.44 -16.95
N VAL A 147 21.57 12.12 -18.14
CA VAL A 147 20.14 11.89 -18.41
C VAL A 147 19.58 10.74 -17.60
N GLN A 148 20.28 9.60 -17.55
CA GLN A 148 19.85 8.45 -16.74
C GLN A 148 19.82 8.79 -15.24
N ARG A 149 20.81 9.54 -14.75
CA ARG A 149 20.83 10.02 -13.36
C ARG A 149 19.69 11.02 -13.08
N LEU A 150 19.27 11.82 -14.05
CA LEU A 150 18.10 12.69 -13.93
C LEU A 150 16.80 11.88 -13.89
N ARG A 151 16.66 10.84 -14.71
CA ARG A 151 15.52 9.91 -14.64
C ARG A 151 15.40 9.22 -13.28
N ASN A 152 16.51 8.72 -12.75
CA ASN A 152 16.56 8.11 -11.42
C ASN A 152 16.20 9.09 -10.29
N LYS A 153 16.29 10.40 -10.55
CA LYS A 153 15.91 11.47 -9.62
C LYS A 153 14.46 11.94 -9.79
N GLY A 154 13.68 11.31 -10.68
CA GLY A 154 12.26 11.58 -10.87
C GLY A 154 11.92 12.48 -12.07
N TYR A 155 12.90 12.92 -12.87
CA TYR A 155 12.60 13.67 -14.10
C TYR A 155 12.11 12.73 -15.21
N HIS A 156 10.95 13.04 -15.78
CA HIS A 156 10.43 12.30 -16.93
C HIS A 156 11.00 12.90 -18.22
N ILE A 157 12.01 12.22 -18.78
CA ILE A 157 12.69 12.63 -20.02
C ILE A 157 12.37 11.64 -21.12
N GLN A 158 11.54 12.03 -22.10
CA GLN A 158 11.13 11.21 -23.23
C GLN A 158 11.78 11.71 -24.54
N ALA A 159 12.18 10.79 -25.41
CA ALA A 159 12.75 11.13 -26.71
C ALA A 159 11.64 11.15 -27.76
N VAL A 160 11.43 12.30 -28.39
CA VAL A 160 10.50 12.44 -29.51
C VAL A 160 11.26 12.11 -30.80
N LYS A 161 10.76 11.13 -31.56
CA LYS A 161 11.41 10.63 -32.78
C LYS A 161 10.61 11.03 -34.02
N ASN A 162 11.30 11.48 -35.06
CA ASN A 162 10.75 11.67 -36.39
C ASN A 162 11.32 10.61 -37.32
N HIS A 163 10.46 9.72 -37.84
CA HIS A 163 10.65 8.63 -38.82
C HIS A 163 11.94 7.77 -38.78
N ILE A 164 13.14 8.33 -38.56
CA ILE A 164 14.44 7.66 -38.52
C ILE A 164 15.33 8.18 -37.35
N SER A 165 15.16 9.43 -36.87
CA SER A 165 16.06 10.05 -35.87
C SER A 165 15.32 10.65 -34.66
N ILE A 166 16.06 10.85 -33.57
CA ILE A 166 15.58 11.60 -32.39
C ILE A 166 15.64 13.09 -32.75
N ASP A 167 14.50 13.76 -32.64
CA ASP A 167 14.35 15.17 -33.00
C ASP A 167 14.64 16.07 -31.81
N HIS A 168 14.01 15.81 -30.67
CA HIS A 168 14.22 16.52 -29.41
C HIS A 168 13.78 15.67 -28.20
N TYR A 169 14.02 16.17 -26.98
CA TYR A 169 13.59 15.53 -25.74
C TYR A 169 12.56 16.39 -25.03
N GLU A 170 11.46 15.78 -24.60
CA GLU A 170 10.48 16.40 -23.72
C GLU A 170 10.83 16.08 -22.27
N VAL A 171 10.93 17.13 -21.45
CA VAL A 171 11.31 17.04 -20.03
C VAL A 171 10.14 17.52 -19.18
N THR A 172 9.50 16.60 -18.45
CA THR A 172 8.50 16.93 -17.42
C THR A 172 9.14 16.88 -16.04
N ILE A 173 8.96 17.94 -15.26
CA ILE A 173 9.45 18.07 -13.88
C ILE A 173 8.44 17.36 -12.96
N PRO A 174 8.87 16.55 -11.98
CA PRO A 174 7.97 15.98 -10.98
C PRO A 174 7.42 17.06 -10.02
N ASP A 175 6.11 17.08 -9.80
CA ASP A 175 5.38 17.94 -8.84
C ASP A 175 5.55 17.53 -7.35
#